data_AF-A0A7V8A9K6-F1
#
_entry.id   AF-A0A7V8A9K6-F1
#
_cell.length_a   1.000
_cell.length_b   1.000
_cell.length_c   1.000
_cell.angle_alpha   90.00
_cell.angle_beta   90.00
_cell.angle_gamma   90.00
#
_symmetry.space_group_name_H-M   'P 1'
#
loop_
_entity.id
_entity.type
_entity.pdbx_description
1 polymer ?
#
loop_
_entity_poly.entity_id
_entity_poly.type
_entity_poly.pdbx_seq_one_letter_code
_entity_poly.pdbx_strand_id
1 'polypeptide(L)'
;GTAGYYAVLTAGLGHQVTDRVVIDSLVALSFGASLISIFARLGGGIFTKGADVGGDMVGKVEAGIPEDDPRNPATIADNVGDNVGDCAGMAADLFETYAVTLVATMVLASIFFRTTGADVMMALPLAIGAMAIVTSIIGTYFVKMGKSQNIMGALYKGLIVAGVLSALGLYAIIMNYMPAEIATSAGDSITQMELFLCGIVGLIVTALIVWITEYYTGTNYAPVRSVAQASISGHGTNVIQGLAVAMESTALPALLIVAGIISTYSLAGLFGIAIATTSMLSVAGIIVALDAFGPVTDNAGGIAEMANLPKEVRKTTDALDAVGNTTDSVLWCCSRLILKI
;
A
#
# COMPACT_ATOMS: atom_id res chain seq x y z
N GLY A 1 -12.12 2.26 12.99
CA GLY A 1 -11.09 1.44 13.64
C GLY A 1 -10.41 2.24 14.73
N THR A 2 -9.16 2.67 14.51
CA THR A 2 -8.29 3.33 15.50
C THR A 2 -8.88 4.62 16.11
N ALA A 3 -9.40 5.52 15.28
CA ALA A 3 -10.03 6.76 15.77
C ALA A 3 -11.26 6.50 16.67
N GLY A 4 -12.07 5.50 16.33
CA GLY A 4 -13.23 5.11 17.13
C GLY A 4 -12.82 4.50 18.46
N TYR A 5 -11.80 3.63 18.46
CA TYR A 5 -11.26 3.04 19.68
C TYR A 5 -10.64 4.10 20.60
N TYR A 6 -9.86 5.02 20.03
CA TYR A 6 -9.32 6.18 20.74
C TYR A 6 -10.41 7.09 21.33
N ALA A 7 -11.48 7.37 20.57
CA ALA A 7 -12.61 8.16 21.04
C ALA A 7 -13.38 7.48 22.17
N VAL A 8 -13.55 6.15 22.13
CA VAL A 8 -14.16 5.40 23.24
C VAL A 8 -13.33 5.51 24.52
N LEU A 9 -12.00 5.39 24.42
CA LEU A 9 -11.11 5.48 25.58
C LEU A 9 -11.08 6.89 26.19
N THR A 10 -11.04 7.93 25.35
CA THR A 10 -10.88 9.32 25.79
C THR A 10 -12.22 10.00 26.10
N ALA A 11 -13.17 9.99 25.15
CA ALA A 11 -14.46 10.66 25.30
C ALA A 11 -15.53 9.79 25.98
N GLY A 12 -15.48 8.46 25.76
CA GLY A 12 -16.45 7.53 26.36
C GLY A 12 -16.14 7.16 27.81
N LEU A 13 -14.89 6.76 28.07
CA LEU A 13 -14.42 6.32 29.39
C LEU A 13 -13.73 7.42 30.20
N GLY A 14 -13.46 8.58 29.59
CA GLY A 14 -12.93 9.76 30.29
C GLY A 14 -11.43 9.68 30.63
N HIS A 15 -10.67 8.77 30.03
CA HIS A 15 -9.23 8.69 30.27
C HIS A 15 -8.50 9.91 29.68
N GLN A 16 -7.46 10.37 30.37
CA GLN A 16 -6.57 11.39 29.82
C GLN A 16 -5.85 10.86 28.58
N VAL A 17 -5.64 11.73 27.60
CA VAL A 17 -5.03 11.37 26.30
C VAL A 17 -3.65 10.71 26.45
N THR A 18 -2.86 11.14 27.44
CA THR A 18 -1.53 10.62 27.74
C THR A 18 -1.52 9.55 28.84
N ASP A 19 -2.69 9.09 29.26
CA ASP A 19 -2.81 8.03 30.26
C ASP A 19 -2.23 6.72 29.71
N ARG A 20 -1.57 5.97 30.58
CA ARG A 20 -0.95 4.70 30.23
C ARG A 20 -1.98 3.69 29.72
N VAL A 21 -3.20 3.73 30.26
CA VAL A 21 -4.30 2.88 29.80
C VAL A 21 -4.61 3.11 28.32
N VAL A 22 -4.60 4.37 27.85
CA VAL A 22 -4.86 4.72 26.45
C VAL A 22 -3.72 4.23 25.57
N ILE A 23 -2.47 4.52 25.94
CA ILE A 23 -1.28 4.13 25.18
C ILE A 23 -1.18 2.60 25.07
N ASP A 24 -1.24 1.88 26.19
CA ASP A 24 -1.12 0.42 26.22
C ASP A 24 -2.27 -0.24 25.43
N SER A 25 -3.48 0.34 25.47
CA SER A 25 -4.63 -0.11 24.67
C SER A 25 -4.42 0.08 23.16
N LEU A 26 -3.89 1.23 22.74
CA LEU A 26 -3.59 1.50 21.33
C LEU A 26 -2.49 0.56 20.81
N VAL A 27 -1.44 0.33 21.62
CA VAL A 27 -0.38 -0.63 21.28
C VAL A 27 -0.94 -2.04 21.17
N ALA A 28 -1.86 -2.44 22.07
CA ALA A 28 -2.53 -3.74 21.99
C ALA A 28 -3.40 -3.89 20.74
N LEU A 29 -4.06 -2.81 20.28
CA LEU A 29 -4.81 -2.79 19.01
C LEU A 29 -3.87 -3.05 17.84
N SER A 30 -2.74 -2.34 17.77
CA SER A 30 -1.73 -2.53 16.71
C SER A 30 -1.17 -3.95 16.73
N PHE A 31 -0.82 -4.47 17.90
CA PHE A 31 -0.35 -5.84 18.06
C PHE A 31 -1.38 -6.87 17.57
N GLY A 32 -2.66 -6.68 17.91
CA GLY A 32 -3.76 -7.53 17.43
C GLY A 32 -3.93 -7.48 15.92
N ALA A 33 -3.80 -6.28 15.31
CA ALA A 33 -3.84 -6.11 13.86
C ALA A 33 -2.70 -6.88 13.17
N SER A 34 -1.47 -6.77 13.68
CA SER A 34 -0.31 -7.52 13.17
C SER A 34 -0.47 -9.03 13.31
N LEU A 35 -0.99 -9.51 14.44
CA LEU A 35 -1.23 -10.93 14.64
C LEU A 35 -2.21 -11.49 13.61
N ILE A 36 -3.36 -10.83 13.40
CA ILE A 36 -4.37 -11.27 12.44
C ILE A 36 -3.85 -11.17 11.00
N SER A 37 -3.17 -10.07 10.65
CA SER A 37 -2.57 -9.87 9.32
C SER A 37 -1.62 -11.00 8.95
N ILE A 38 -0.74 -11.41 9.87
CA ILE A 38 0.22 -12.51 9.65
C ILE A 38 -0.51 -13.81 9.29
N PHE A 39 -1.55 -14.19 10.05
CA PHE A 39 -2.29 -15.42 9.77
C PHE A 39 -3.14 -15.34 8.50
N ALA A 40 -3.81 -14.21 8.25
CA ALA A 40 -4.61 -14.01 7.05
C ALA A 40 -3.73 -14.08 5.80
N ARG A 41 -2.57 -13.42 5.81
CA ARG A 41 -1.66 -13.39 4.67
C ARG A 41 -0.92 -14.71 4.45
N LEU A 42 -0.43 -15.35 5.51
CA LEU A 42 0.23 -16.66 5.38
C LEU A 42 -0.76 -17.75 4.98
N GLY A 43 -1.93 -17.78 5.64
CA GLY A 43 -2.97 -18.76 5.34
C GLY A 43 -3.50 -18.62 3.92
N GLY A 44 -3.87 -17.39 3.54
CA GLY A 44 -4.33 -17.10 2.18
C GLY A 44 -3.25 -17.32 1.13
N GLY A 45 -2.02 -16.87 1.38
CA GLY A 45 -0.87 -17.04 0.48
C GLY A 45 -0.50 -18.50 0.23
N ILE A 46 -0.53 -19.35 1.27
CA ILE A 46 -0.30 -20.80 1.11
C ILE A 46 -1.44 -21.44 0.29
N PHE A 47 -2.68 -21.00 0.52
CA PHE A 47 -3.84 -21.52 -0.19
C PHE A 47 -3.80 -21.17 -1.69
N THR A 48 -3.65 -19.88 -2.04
CA THR A 48 -3.58 -19.45 -3.45
C THR A 48 -2.39 -20.06 -4.16
N LYS A 49 -1.16 -19.90 -3.65
CA LYS A 49 0.03 -20.39 -4.36
C LYS A 49 0.15 -21.91 -4.40
N GLY A 50 -0.50 -22.63 -3.47
CA GLY A 50 -0.64 -24.07 -3.56
C GLY A 50 -1.56 -24.51 -4.70
N ALA A 51 -2.65 -23.76 -4.94
CA ALA A 51 -3.60 -24.03 -6.01
C ALA A 51 -3.09 -23.58 -7.38
N ASP A 52 -2.60 -22.34 -7.50
CA ASP A 52 -2.01 -21.70 -8.68
C ASP A 52 -0.88 -22.57 -9.27
N VAL A 53 0.19 -22.82 -8.51
CA VAL A 53 1.34 -23.62 -8.99
C VAL A 53 0.94 -25.05 -9.35
N GLY A 54 0.04 -25.66 -8.59
CA GLY A 54 -0.45 -27.02 -8.87
C GLY A 54 -1.29 -27.08 -10.14
N GLY A 55 -2.19 -26.11 -10.31
CA GLY A 55 -3.08 -25.98 -11.45
C GLY A 55 -2.30 -25.70 -12.73
N ASP A 56 -1.38 -24.75 -12.70
CA ASP A 56 -0.60 -24.34 -13.86
C ASP A 56 0.40 -25.40 -14.32
N MET A 57 1.11 -26.05 -13.39
CA MET A 57 2.10 -27.07 -13.75
C MET A 57 1.42 -28.27 -14.43
N VAL A 58 0.34 -28.78 -13.84
CA VAL A 58 -0.36 -29.94 -14.41
C VAL A 58 -1.16 -29.55 -15.65
N GLY A 59 -1.82 -28.39 -15.64
CA GLY A 59 -2.65 -27.90 -16.74
C GLY A 59 -1.83 -27.48 -17.96
N LYS A 60 -1.03 -26.42 -17.81
CA LYS A 60 -0.31 -25.80 -18.93
C LYS A 60 0.89 -26.63 -19.38
N VAL A 61 1.69 -27.15 -18.44
CA VAL A 61 2.99 -27.79 -18.76
C VAL A 61 2.86 -29.28 -19.07
N GLU A 62 2.09 -30.03 -18.28
CA GLU A 62 1.96 -31.49 -18.48
C GLU A 62 0.84 -31.87 -19.44
N ALA A 63 -0.37 -31.33 -19.24
CA ALA A 63 -1.55 -31.69 -20.03
C ALA A 63 -1.72 -30.84 -21.30
N GLY A 64 -1.08 -29.66 -21.37
CA GLY A 64 -1.18 -28.74 -22.50
C GLY A 64 -2.59 -28.16 -22.69
N ILE A 65 -3.38 -28.10 -21.62
CA ILE A 65 -4.69 -27.44 -21.64
C ILE A 65 -4.53 -25.93 -21.32
N PRO A 66 -5.48 -25.08 -21.74
CA PRO A 66 -5.47 -23.66 -21.41
C PRO A 66 -5.39 -23.41 -19.89
N GLU A 67 -4.89 -22.22 -19.54
CA GLU A 67 -5.05 -21.62 -18.22
C GLU A 67 -6.52 -21.54 -17.84
N ASP A 68 -6.85 -21.72 -16.57
CA ASP A 68 -8.24 -21.68 -16.06
C ASP A 68 -9.24 -22.63 -16.74
N ASP A 69 -8.77 -23.70 -17.37
CA ASP A 69 -9.68 -24.63 -18.05
C ASP A 69 -10.59 -25.34 -17.03
N PRO A 70 -11.91 -25.45 -17.30
CA PRO A 70 -12.86 -26.07 -16.37
C PRO A 70 -12.62 -27.58 -16.16
N ARG A 71 -11.78 -28.21 -16.98
CA ARG A 71 -11.33 -29.62 -16.81
C ARG A 71 -10.26 -29.75 -15.74
N ASN A 72 -9.57 -28.67 -15.38
CA ASN A 72 -8.57 -28.68 -14.33
C ASN A 72 -9.27 -28.56 -12.96
N PRO A 73 -9.13 -29.54 -12.06
CA PRO A 73 -9.79 -29.49 -10.74
C PRO A 73 -9.20 -28.41 -9.82
N ALA A 74 -8.02 -27.87 -10.13
CA ALA A 74 -7.38 -26.84 -9.33
C ALA A 74 -7.97 -25.43 -9.56
N THR A 75 -8.61 -25.18 -10.72
CA THR A 75 -9.03 -23.84 -11.15
C THR A 75 -9.97 -23.13 -10.16
N ILE A 76 -10.88 -23.88 -9.54
CA ILE A 76 -11.77 -23.31 -8.51
C ILE A 76 -11.00 -22.92 -7.26
N ALA A 77 -10.02 -23.74 -6.85
CA ALA A 77 -9.19 -23.43 -5.70
C ALA A 77 -8.26 -22.24 -5.97
N ASP A 78 -7.82 -22.08 -7.22
CA ASP A 78 -7.02 -20.96 -7.70
C ASP A 78 -7.78 -19.62 -7.58
N ASN A 79 -8.93 -19.54 -8.25
CA ASN A 79 -9.81 -18.37 -8.25
C ASN A 79 -10.31 -18.02 -6.82
N VAL A 80 -10.63 -19.04 -6.00
CA VAL A 80 -10.94 -18.82 -4.57
C VAL A 80 -9.70 -18.31 -3.83
N GLY A 81 -8.53 -18.81 -4.18
CA GLY A 81 -7.25 -18.38 -3.65
C GLY A 81 -6.99 -16.90 -3.85
N ASP A 82 -7.23 -16.34 -5.03
CA ASP A 82 -7.02 -14.91 -5.29
C ASP A 82 -7.89 -14.03 -4.39
N ASN A 83 -9.11 -14.49 -4.09
CA ASN A 83 -9.99 -13.80 -3.15
C ASN A 83 -9.50 -13.90 -1.70
N VAL A 84 -9.00 -15.07 -1.29
CA VAL A 84 -8.59 -15.33 0.11
C VAL A 84 -7.20 -14.78 0.41
N GLY A 85 -6.25 -14.95 -0.49
CA GLY A 85 -4.87 -14.47 -0.38
C GLY A 85 -4.76 -13.03 -0.83
N ASP A 86 -5.00 -12.79 -2.11
CA ASP A 86 -4.60 -11.55 -2.76
C ASP A 86 -5.60 -10.42 -2.50
N CYS A 87 -6.88 -10.69 -2.23
CA CYS A 87 -7.81 -9.69 -1.69
C CYS A 87 -7.80 -9.63 -0.16
N ALA A 88 -8.22 -10.69 0.53
CA ALA A 88 -8.46 -10.61 1.97
C ALA A 88 -7.16 -10.52 2.80
N GLY A 89 -6.12 -11.28 2.42
CA GLY A 89 -4.82 -11.23 3.07
C GLY A 89 -4.13 -9.87 2.91
N MET A 90 -4.18 -9.31 1.71
CA MET A 90 -3.66 -7.97 1.42
C MET A 90 -4.43 -6.86 2.13
N ALA A 91 -5.77 -6.94 2.17
CA ALA A 91 -6.58 -5.98 2.93
C ALA A 91 -6.24 -5.99 4.44
N ALA A 92 -5.96 -7.17 5.01
CA ALA A 92 -5.51 -7.29 6.39
C ALA A 92 -4.10 -6.69 6.61
N ASP A 93 -3.19 -6.87 5.64
CA ASP A 93 -1.83 -6.29 5.66
C ASP A 93 -1.85 -4.76 5.59
N LEU A 94 -2.70 -4.20 4.72
CA LEU A 94 -2.88 -2.75 4.59
C LEU A 94 -3.58 -2.16 5.81
N PHE A 95 -4.57 -2.86 6.38
CA PHE A 95 -5.19 -2.44 7.64
C PHE A 95 -4.17 -2.40 8.78
N GLU A 96 -3.31 -3.41 8.87
CA GLU A 96 -2.24 -3.44 9.85
C GLU A 96 -1.25 -2.29 9.67
N THR A 97 -0.75 -2.10 8.45
CA THR A 97 0.10 -0.95 8.07
C THR A 97 -0.51 0.34 8.58
N TYR A 98 -1.79 0.55 8.28
CA TYR A 98 -2.50 1.76 8.64
C TYR A 98 -2.66 1.93 10.16
N ALA A 99 -3.04 0.87 10.87
CA ALA A 99 -3.24 0.89 12.31
C ALA A 99 -1.92 1.10 13.07
N VAL A 100 -0.87 0.35 12.71
CA VAL A 100 0.45 0.40 13.35
C VAL A 100 1.10 1.76 13.16
N THR A 101 1.13 2.30 11.94
CA THR A 101 1.74 3.62 11.69
C THR A 101 0.99 4.74 12.43
N LEU A 102 -0.35 4.74 12.40
CA LEU A 102 -1.13 5.75 13.12
C LEU A 102 -0.85 5.69 14.63
N VAL A 103 -0.93 4.50 15.22
CA VAL A 103 -0.66 4.32 16.65
C VAL A 103 0.77 4.67 17.00
N ALA A 104 1.77 4.29 16.20
CA ALA A 104 3.16 4.64 16.43
C ALA A 104 3.36 6.17 16.47
N THR A 105 2.77 6.89 15.52
CA THR A 105 2.81 8.36 15.50
C THR A 105 2.09 8.96 16.72
N MET A 106 0.95 8.40 17.14
CA MET A 106 0.24 8.83 18.34
C MET A 106 1.05 8.59 19.62
N VAL A 107 1.72 7.44 19.74
CA VAL A 107 2.57 7.11 20.89
C VAL A 107 3.76 8.06 20.94
N LEU A 108 4.41 8.33 19.80
CA LEU A 108 5.48 9.33 19.73
C LEU A 108 4.98 10.72 20.11
N ALA A 109 3.81 11.13 19.62
CA ALA A 109 3.19 12.40 20.01
C ALA A 109 2.97 12.49 21.53
N SER A 110 2.51 11.42 22.17
CA SER A 110 2.28 11.37 23.62
C SER A 110 3.56 11.57 24.46
N ILE A 111 4.72 11.18 23.90
CA ILE A 111 6.03 11.29 24.55
C ILE A 111 6.65 12.67 24.29
N PHE A 112 6.65 13.11 23.03
CA PHE A 112 7.30 14.36 22.59
C PHE A 112 6.53 15.62 22.99
N PHE A 113 5.21 15.53 23.20
CA PHE A 113 4.35 16.70 23.48
C PHE A 113 3.62 16.61 24.81
N ARG A 114 4.16 15.83 25.76
CA ARG A 114 3.51 15.53 27.06
C ARG A 114 3.14 16.79 27.85
N THR A 115 3.95 17.84 27.76
CA THR A 115 3.78 19.08 28.51
C THR A 115 2.88 20.09 27.80
N THR A 116 2.84 20.09 26.47
CA THR A 116 2.13 21.08 25.65
C THR A 116 1.55 20.43 24.39
N GLY A 117 0.22 20.45 24.23
CA GLY A 117 -0.45 20.10 22.97
C GLY A 117 -0.52 18.60 22.62
N ALA A 118 -0.36 17.71 23.61
CA ALA A 118 -0.47 16.26 23.40
C ALA A 118 -1.81 15.84 22.77
N ASP A 119 -2.90 16.49 23.14
CA ASP A 119 -4.24 16.28 22.59
C ASP A 119 -4.29 16.54 21.08
N VAL A 120 -3.75 17.68 20.65
CA VAL A 120 -3.70 18.08 19.23
C VAL A 120 -2.77 17.16 18.45
N MET A 121 -1.57 16.88 18.99
CA MET A 121 -0.54 16.10 18.29
C MET A 121 -0.90 14.61 18.18
N MET A 122 -1.63 14.05 19.16
CA MET A 122 -2.16 12.67 19.05
C MET A 122 -3.38 12.59 18.11
N ALA A 123 -4.13 13.67 17.95
CA ALA A 123 -5.23 13.73 16.98
C ALA A 123 -4.74 13.98 15.54
N LEU A 124 -3.59 14.62 15.36
CA LEU A 124 -3.01 14.96 14.05
C LEU A 124 -2.92 13.79 13.06
N PRO A 125 -2.33 12.62 13.40
CA PRO A 125 -2.28 11.48 12.47
C PRO A 125 -3.68 10.97 12.10
N LEU A 126 -4.65 11.02 13.03
CA LEU A 126 -6.04 10.65 12.75
C LEU A 126 -6.71 11.64 11.78
N ALA A 127 -6.41 12.94 11.91
CA ALA A 127 -6.91 13.97 11.00
C ALA A 127 -6.34 13.80 9.59
N ILE A 128 -5.03 13.51 9.47
CA ILE A 128 -4.39 13.18 8.18
C ILE A 128 -5.09 11.96 7.56
N GLY A 129 -5.34 10.92 8.36
CA GLY A 129 -6.08 9.74 7.92
C GLY A 129 -7.52 10.03 7.48
N ALA A 130 -8.24 10.92 8.17
CA ALA A 130 -9.59 11.32 7.78
C ALA A 130 -9.60 12.07 6.44
N MET A 131 -8.63 12.96 6.22
CA MET A 131 -8.47 13.66 4.94
C MET A 131 -8.11 12.69 3.81
N ALA A 132 -7.23 11.72 4.06
CA ALA A 132 -6.85 10.68 3.12
C ALA A 132 -8.05 9.93 2.53
N ILE A 133 -9.06 9.64 3.35
CA ILE A 133 -10.29 8.98 2.90
C ILE A 133 -11.03 9.86 1.90
N VAL A 134 -11.18 11.15 2.22
CA VAL A 134 -11.89 12.11 1.35
C VAL A 134 -11.15 12.31 0.04
N THR A 135 -9.83 12.51 0.08
CA THR A 135 -9.02 12.72 -1.12
C THR A 135 -8.95 11.46 -2.00
N SER A 136 -8.90 10.28 -1.40
CA SER A 136 -8.97 9.00 -2.11
C SER A 136 -10.32 8.83 -2.81
N ILE A 137 -11.45 9.09 -2.12
CA ILE A 137 -12.79 9.03 -2.72
C ILE A 137 -12.87 9.97 -3.91
N ILE A 138 -12.43 11.23 -3.78
CA ILE A 138 -12.44 12.18 -4.89
C ILE A 138 -11.56 11.67 -6.03
N GLY A 139 -10.36 11.16 -5.74
CA GLY A 139 -9.43 10.61 -6.73
C GLY A 139 -10.03 9.47 -7.57
N THR A 140 -10.84 8.59 -6.97
CA THR A 140 -11.49 7.48 -7.72
C THR A 140 -12.36 7.97 -8.87
N TYR A 141 -13.06 9.10 -8.73
CA TYR A 141 -13.90 9.66 -9.80
C TYR A 141 -13.11 10.14 -11.03
N PHE A 142 -11.79 10.31 -10.90
CA PHE A 142 -10.89 10.70 -11.98
C PHE A 142 -10.21 9.51 -12.67
N VAL A 143 -10.40 8.28 -12.18
CA VAL A 143 -9.95 7.05 -12.85
C VAL A 143 -10.88 6.78 -14.04
N LYS A 144 -10.59 7.42 -15.17
CA LYS A 144 -11.37 7.31 -16.40
C LYS A 144 -10.48 7.02 -17.60
N MET A 145 -10.89 6.04 -18.40
CA MET A 145 -10.24 5.68 -19.65
C MET A 145 -10.29 6.85 -20.63
N GLY A 146 -9.12 7.25 -21.13
CA GLY A 146 -8.99 8.27 -22.16
C GLY A 146 -9.12 7.70 -23.57
N LYS A 147 -8.99 8.57 -24.58
CA LYS A 147 -9.01 8.19 -26.00
C LYS A 147 -7.95 7.15 -26.39
N SER A 148 -6.85 7.07 -25.64
CA SER A 148 -5.75 6.13 -25.88
C SER A 148 -5.99 4.73 -25.31
N GLN A 149 -7.10 4.49 -24.59
CA GLN A 149 -7.44 3.21 -23.95
C GLN A 149 -6.28 2.60 -23.12
N ASN A 150 -5.39 3.43 -22.58
CA ASN A 150 -4.31 2.97 -21.71
C ASN A 150 -4.83 2.88 -20.26
N ILE A 151 -4.93 1.65 -19.75
CA ILE A 151 -5.44 1.34 -18.41
C ILE A 151 -4.53 1.94 -17.33
N MET A 152 -3.21 1.69 -17.39
CA MET A 152 -2.24 2.26 -16.44
C MET A 152 -2.31 3.79 -16.39
N GLY A 153 -2.43 4.44 -17.55
CA GLY A 153 -2.57 5.89 -17.63
C GLY A 153 -3.85 6.42 -16.97
N ALA A 154 -4.92 5.63 -16.88
CA ALA A 154 -6.13 6.00 -16.14
C ALA A 154 -5.93 5.86 -14.63
N LEU A 155 -5.24 4.80 -14.18
CA LEU A 155 -4.91 4.58 -12.77
C LEU A 155 -3.97 5.67 -12.22
N TYR A 156 -2.94 6.05 -12.99
CA TYR A 156 -2.03 7.15 -12.63
C TYR A 156 -2.74 8.50 -12.50
N LYS A 157 -3.73 8.79 -13.35
CA LYS A 157 -4.50 10.03 -13.22
C LYS A 157 -5.22 10.11 -11.88
N GLY A 158 -5.85 9.01 -11.47
CA GLY A 158 -6.48 8.91 -10.14
C GLY A 158 -5.46 9.15 -9.04
N LEU A 159 -4.32 8.45 -9.09
CA LEU A 159 -3.26 8.56 -8.08
C LEU A 159 -2.67 9.97 -7.99
N ILE A 160 -2.41 10.63 -9.13
CA ILE A 160 -1.88 12.00 -9.17
C ILE A 160 -2.91 12.98 -8.57
N VAL A 161 -4.19 12.86 -8.93
CA VAL A 161 -5.25 13.70 -8.35
C VAL A 161 -5.35 13.49 -6.84
N ALA A 162 -5.37 12.24 -6.38
CA ALA A 162 -5.39 11.92 -4.96
C ALA A 162 -4.15 12.44 -4.22
N GLY A 163 -2.96 12.33 -4.80
CA GLY A 163 -1.71 12.83 -4.22
C GLY A 163 -1.67 14.36 -4.12
N VAL A 164 -2.08 15.07 -5.17
CA VAL A 164 -2.15 16.55 -5.16
C VAL A 164 -3.20 17.04 -4.16
N LEU A 165 -4.39 16.42 -4.14
CA LEU A 165 -5.42 16.76 -3.15
C LEU A 165 -4.97 16.44 -1.73
N SER A 166 -4.21 15.35 -1.53
CA SER A 166 -3.65 15.00 -0.23
C SER A 166 -2.59 15.99 0.23
N ALA A 167 -1.74 16.50 -0.66
CA ALA A 167 -0.80 17.57 -0.35
C ALA A 167 -1.52 18.87 0.08
N LEU A 168 -2.58 19.26 -0.63
CA LEU A 168 -3.40 20.43 -0.28
C LEU A 168 -4.17 20.22 1.04
N GLY A 169 -4.74 19.04 1.24
CA GLY A 169 -5.44 18.67 2.48
C GLY A 169 -4.49 18.63 3.68
N LEU A 170 -3.27 18.14 3.48
CA LEU A 170 -2.22 18.12 4.49
C LEU A 170 -1.79 19.53 4.90
N TYR A 171 -1.62 20.43 3.92
CA TYR A 171 -1.37 21.85 4.18
C TYR A 171 -2.50 22.46 5.03
N ALA A 172 -3.76 22.24 4.63
CA ALA A 172 -4.92 22.76 5.34
C ALA A 172 -5.02 22.22 6.77
N ILE A 173 -4.77 20.93 6.99
CA ILE A 173 -4.79 20.35 8.34
C ILE A 173 -3.67 20.93 9.19
N ILE A 174 -2.42 20.88 8.73
CA ILE A 174 -1.28 21.28 9.55
C ILE A 174 -1.38 22.76 9.94
N MET A 175 -1.78 23.63 9.01
CA MET A 175 -1.90 25.07 9.27
C MET A 175 -3.05 25.44 10.19
N ASN A 176 -4.18 24.71 10.16
CA ASN A 176 -5.36 25.03 10.97
C ASN A 176 -5.41 24.29 12.32
N TYR A 177 -4.82 23.10 12.41
CA TYR A 177 -4.93 22.24 13.60
C TYR A 177 -3.80 22.46 14.61
N MET A 178 -2.59 22.80 14.14
CA MET A 178 -1.44 23.05 15.00
C MET A 178 -1.28 24.55 15.30
N PRO A 179 -0.63 24.98 16.40
CA PRO A 179 -0.13 26.35 16.56
C PRO A 179 1.16 26.58 15.73
N ALA A 180 1.52 27.83 15.43
CA ALA A 180 2.68 28.19 14.58
C ALA A 180 3.98 27.47 14.97
N GLU A 181 4.23 27.37 16.27
CA GLU A 181 5.32 26.59 16.86
C GLU A 181 4.77 25.78 18.03
N ILE A 182 5.30 24.56 18.19
CA ILE A 182 5.02 23.72 19.35
C ILE A 182 6.34 23.31 20.00
N ALA A 183 6.46 23.54 21.30
CA ALA A 183 7.61 23.12 22.08
C ALA A 183 7.52 21.61 22.37
N THR A 184 8.58 20.88 22.05
CA THR A 184 8.74 19.48 22.45
C THR A 184 9.16 19.39 23.92
N SER A 185 8.94 18.23 24.53
CA SER A 185 9.40 17.89 25.89
C SER A 185 10.92 18.02 26.07
N ALA A 186 11.70 18.02 24.98
CA ALA A 186 13.16 18.16 25.01
C ALA A 186 13.63 19.63 25.00
N GLY A 187 12.73 20.59 24.80
CA GLY A 187 13.04 22.03 24.73
C GLY A 187 13.23 22.57 23.31
N ASP A 188 13.26 21.70 22.30
CA ASP A 188 13.28 22.11 20.88
C ASP A 188 11.87 22.51 20.42
N SER A 189 11.74 23.55 19.59
CA SER A 189 10.48 23.91 18.94
C SER A 189 10.40 23.30 17.54
N ILE A 190 9.22 22.79 17.20
CA ILE A 190 8.90 22.33 15.85
C ILE A 190 7.88 23.28 15.25
N THR A 191 8.15 23.74 14.03
CA THR A 191 7.29 24.65 13.28
C THR A 191 6.29 23.86 12.43
N GLN A 192 5.09 24.41 12.23
CA GLN A 192 4.08 23.81 11.32
C GLN A 192 4.63 23.56 9.91
N MET A 193 5.45 24.48 9.39
CA MET A 193 6.04 24.35 8.07
C MET A 193 7.02 23.18 7.98
N GLU A 194 7.77 22.88 9.04
CA GLU A 194 8.69 21.74 9.07
C GLU A 194 7.93 20.42 9.01
N LEU A 195 6.82 20.30 9.76
CA LEU A 195 5.95 19.13 9.70
C LEU A 195 5.25 18.99 8.35
N PHE A 196 4.83 20.10 7.75
CA PHE A 196 4.27 20.09 6.41
C PHE A 196 5.28 19.61 5.38
N LEU A 197 6.51 20.12 5.42
CA LEU A 197 7.60 19.68 4.53
C LEU A 197 7.91 18.19 4.74
N CYS A 198 7.95 17.69 5.98
CA CYS A 198 8.10 16.26 6.26
C CYS A 198 6.98 15.43 5.61
N GLY A 199 5.74 15.89 5.73
CA GLY A 199 4.59 15.25 5.11
C GLY A 199 4.64 15.24 3.58
N ILE A 200 5.12 16.33 2.96
CA ILE A 200 5.36 16.40 1.50
C ILE A 200 6.49 15.47 1.08
N VAL A 201 7.58 15.37 1.85
CA VAL A 201 8.65 14.39 1.59
C VAL A 201 8.07 12.97 1.58
N GLY A 202 7.20 12.62 2.54
CA GLY A 202 6.51 11.32 2.53
C GLY A 202 5.69 11.06 1.25
N LEU A 203 4.91 12.06 0.80
CA LEU A 203 4.16 11.96 -0.46
C LEU A 203 5.07 11.79 -1.69
N ILE A 204 6.18 12.54 -1.75
CA ILE A 204 7.16 12.44 -2.83
C ILE A 204 7.83 11.06 -2.83
N VAL A 205 8.25 10.57 -1.67
CA VAL A 205 8.82 9.22 -1.52
C VAL A 205 7.83 8.18 -2.01
N THR A 206 6.55 8.29 -1.65
CA THR A 206 5.50 7.37 -2.12
C THR A 206 5.36 7.39 -3.64
N ALA A 207 5.27 8.58 -4.25
CA ALA A 207 5.16 8.72 -5.69
C ALA A 207 6.38 8.14 -6.44
N LEU A 208 7.58 8.35 -5.90
CA LEU A 208 8.81 7.82 -6.48
C LEU A 208 8.91 6.30 -6.32
N ILE A 209 8.50 5.72 -5.19
CA ILE A 209 8.44 4.25 -5.02
C ILE A 209 7.47 3.64 -6.03
N VAL A 210 6.30 4.27 -6.24
CA VAL A 210 5.33 3.81 -7.24
C VAL A 210 5.95 3.80 -8.63
N TRP A 211 6.61 4.90 -9.00
CA TRP A 211 7.23 5.03 -10.32
C TRP A 211 8.41 4.06 -10.54
N ILE A 212 9.27 3.89 -9.53
CA ILE A 212 10.40 2.94 -9.60
C ILE A 212 9.87 1.51 -9.74
N THR A 213 8.84 1.14 -8.96
CA THR A 213 8.30 -0.21 -9.02
C THR A 213 7.68 -0.51 -10.38
N GLU A 214 6.90 0.43 -10.95
CA GLU A 214 6.35 0.27 -12.31
C GLU A 214 7.44 0.01 -13.36
N TYR A 215 8.59 0.71 -13.25
CA TYR A 215 9.70 0.49 -14.19
C TYR A 215 10.28 -0.93 -14.12
N TYR A 216 10.34 -1.53 -12.92
CA TYR A 216 10.86 -2.89 -12.75
C TYR A 216 9.83 -3.99 -13.01
N THR A 217 8.52 -3.69 -12.95
CA THR A 217 7.44 -4.69 -13.05
C THR A 217 6.61 -4.58 -14.33
N GLY A 218 6.64 -3.43 -15.01
CA GLY A 218 5.86 -3.22 -16.23
C GLY A 218 6.46 -3.90 -17.47
N THR A 219 5.61 -4.57 -18.25
CA THR A 219 5.99 -5.31 -19.48
C THR A 219 6.60 -4.45 -20.58
N ASN A 220 6.41 -3.13 -20.51
CA ASN A 220 6.93 -2.17 -21.48
C ASN A 220 8.38 -1.74 -21.22
N TYR A 221 8.95 -2.08 -20.06
CA TYR A 221 10.26 -1.60 -19.65
C TYR A 221 11.37 -2.63 -19.86
N ALA A 222 12.62 -2.15 -19.86
CA ALA A 222 13.80 -2.96 -20.11
C ALA A 222 13.97 -4.14 -19.12
N PRO A 223 13.72 -4.00 -17.80
CA PRO A 223 13.92 -5.09 -16.85
C PRO A 223 13.06 -6.32 -17.20
N VAL A 224 11.75 -6.15 -17.37
CA VAL A 224 10.83 -7.25 -17.70
C VAL A 224 11.10 -7.83 -19.09
N ARG A 225 11.39 -6.97 -20.08
CA ARG A 225 11.76 -7.44 -21.43
C ARG A 225 13.03 -8.29 -21.44
N SER A 226 14.00 -7.96 -20.57
CA SER A 226 15.23 -8.76 -20.44
C SER A 226 14.95 -10.16 -19.90
N VAL A 227 14.05 -10.28 -18.93
CA VAL A 227 13.60 -11.56 -18.35
C VAL A 227 12.86 -12.39 -19.40
N ALA A 228 11.91 -11.77 -20.12
CA ALA A 228 11.20 -12.42 -21.22
C ALA A 228 12.16 -12.90 -22.33
N GLN A 229 13.16 -12.10 -22.71
CA GLN A 229 14.16 -12.49 -23.69
C GLN A 229 15.04 -13.66 -23.20
N ALA A 230 15.39 -13.68 -21.91
CA ALA A 230 16.13 -14.78 -21.29
C ALA A 230 15.35 -16.10 -21.25
N SER A 231 14.03 -16.07 -21.46
CA SER A 231 13.21 -17.29 -21.60
C SER A 231 13.49 -18.04 -22.90
N ILE A 232 14.02 -17.38 -23.94
CA ILE A 232 14.35 -18.03 -25.22
C ILE A 232 15.50 -19.05 -25.05
N SER A 233 16.43 -18.80 -24.13
CA SER A 233 17.54 -19.71 -23.82
C SER A 233 17.18 -20.81 -22.82
N GLY A 234 15.95 -20.80 -22.28
CA GLY A 234 15.42 -21.83 -21.39
C GLY A 234 15.00 -21.33 -20.01
N HIS A 235 14.41 -22.22 -19.21
CA HIS A 235 13.85 -21.88 -17.90
C HIS A 235 14.91 -21.42 -16.88
N GLY A 236 16.11 -22.04 -16.91
CA GLY A 236 17.19 -21.70 -15.97
C GLY A 236 17.68 -20.26 -16.14
N THR A 237 17.85 -19.80 -17.38
CA THR A 237 18.25 -18.42 -17.67
C THR A 237 17.16 -17.42 -17.31
N ASN A 238 15.89 -17.78 -17.48
CA ASN A 238 14.77 -16.96 -17.03
C ASN A 238 14.81 -16.73 -15.51
N VAL A 239 15.01 -17.79 -14.71
CA VAL A 239 15.10 -17.70 -13.25
C VAL A 239 16.32 -16.87 -12.81
N ILE A 240 17.49 -17.08 -13.42
CA ILE A 240 18.70 -16.32 -13.08
C ILE A 240 18.51 -14.83 -13.37
N GLN A 241 17.97 -14.49 -14.55
CA GLN A 241 17.73 -13.10 -14.94
C GLN A 241 16.66 -12.45 -14.05
N GLY A 242 15.56 -13.17 -13.75
CA GLY A 242 14.51 -12.70 -12.86
C GLY A 242 15.02 -12.39 -11.45
N LEU A 243 15.84 -13.29 -10.88
CA LEU A 243 16.47 -13.07 -9.57
C LEU A 243 17.44 -11.89 -9.58
N ALA A 244 18.22 -11.72 -10.65
CA ALA A 244 19.14 -10.59 -10.78
C ALA A 244 18.37 -9.25 -10.80
N VAL A 245 17.30 -9.16 -11.60
CA VAL A 245 16.43 -7.97 -11.65
C VAL A 245 15.74 -7.71 -10.31
N ALA A 246 15.27 -8.76 -9.63
CA ALA A 246 14.66 -8.62 -8.31
C ALA A 246 15.64 -8.05 -7.28
N MET A 247 16.88 -8.53 -7.23
CA MET A 247 17.91 -8.00 -6.33
C MET A 247 18.27 -6.54 -6.66
N GLU A 248 18.37 -6.20 -7.96
CA GLU A 248 18.64 -4.84 -8.42
C GLU A 248 17.51 -3.86 -8.02
N SER A 249 16.25 -4.28 -8.17
CA SER A 249 15.06 -3.45 -7.95
C SER A 249 14.96 -2.88 -6.53
N THR A 250 15.61 -3.51 -5.55
CA THR A 250 15.58 -3.07 -4.14
C THR A 250 16.51 -1.90 -3.83
N ALA A 251 17.53 -1.66 -4.67
CA ALA A 251 18.57 -0.66 -4.38
C ALA A 251 18.02 0.78 -4.41
N LEU A 252 17.25 1.13 -5.46
CA LEU A 252 16.71 2.48 -5.61
C LEU A 252 15.67 2.84 -4.54
N PRO A 253 14.66 1.99 -4.23
CA PRO A 253 13.74 2.25 -3.13
C PRO A 253 14.45 2.38 -1.77
N ALA A 254 15.47 1.57 -1.50
CA ALA A 254 16.24 1.66 -0.26
C ALA A 254 16.98 3.01 -0.12
N LEU A 255 17.66 3.46 -1.18
CA LEU A 255 18.34 4.76 -1.19
C LEU A 255 17.36 5.92 -1.03
N LEU A 256 16.20 5.83 -1.68
CA LEU A 256 15.14 6.83 -1.59
C LEU A 256 14.60 6.95 -0.16
N ILE A 257 14.39 5.82 0.53
CA ILE A 257 13.95 5.79 1.93
C ILE A 257 15.01 6.42 2.84
N VAL A 258 16.28 6.07 2.66
CA VAL A 258 17.39 6.67 3.44
C VAL A 258 17.42 8.18 3.25
N ALA A 259 17.26 8.67 2.02
CA ALA A 259 17.18 10.10 1.74
C ALA A 259 15.95 10.75 2.40
N GLY A 260 14.79 10.08 2.39
CA GLY A 260 13.57 10.52 3.07
C GLY A 260 13.74 10.62 4.59
N ILE A 261 14.35 9.61 5.22
CA ILE A 261 14.64 9.57 6.66
C ILE A 261 15.59 10.71 7.03
N ILE A 262 16.71 10.89 6.32
CA ILE A 262 17.67 11.95 6.62
C ILE A 262 17.00 13.33 6.48
N SER A 263 16.23 13.54 5.41
CA SER A 263 15.57 14.81 5.14
C SER A 263 14.53 15.15 6.23
N THR A 264 13.65 14.21 6.56
CA THR A 264 12.58 14.40 7.57
C THR A 264 13.13 14.49 8.99
N TYR A 265 14.16 13.71 9.31
CA TYR A 265 14.85 13.79 10.60
C TYR A 265 15.54 15.14 10.80
N SER A 266 16.13 15.70 9.76
CA SER A 266 16.78 17.02 9.84
C SER A 266 15.81 18.18 10.07
N LEU A 267 14.53 18.01 9.69
CA LEU A 267 13.50 19.03 9.82
C LEU A 267 12.76 18.96 11.16
N ALA A 268 12.34 17.78 11.61
CA ALA A 268 11.51 17.64 12.81
C ALA A 268 11.84 16.37 13.64
N GLY A 269 13.08 15.87 13.52
CA GLY A 269 13.56 14.71 14.28
C GLY A 269 12.74 13.44 14.03
N LEU A 270 12.62 12.61 15.08
CA LEU A 270 11.85 11.36 15.01
C LEU A 270 10.36 11.59 14.72
N PHE A 271 9.80 12.71 15.17
CA PHE A 271 8.41 13.04 14.91
C PHE A 271 8.19 13.42 13.43
N GLY A 272 9.18 14.09 12.81
CA GLY A 272 9.19 14.35 11.37
C GLY A 272 9.11 13.08 10.52
N ILE A 273 9.88 12.04 10.90
CA ILE A 273 9.80 10.72 10.25
C ILE A 273 8.38 10.15 10.40
N ALA A 274 7.83 10.16 11.61
CA ALA A 274 6.50 9.62 11.88
C ALA A 274 5.38 10.32 11.08
N ILE A 275 5.45 11.65 10.94
CA ILE A 275 4.52 12.42 10.10
C ILE A 275 4.73 12.14 8.62
N ALA A 276 5.98 11.98 8.16
CA ALA A 276 6.24 11.58 6.78
C ALA A 276 5.62 10.21 6.48
N THR A 277 5.85 9.19 7.34
CA THR A 277 5.27 7.86 7.19
C THR A 277 3.74 7.89 7.25
N THR A 278 3.15 8.68 8.15
CA THR A 278 1.69 8.86 8.22
C THR A 278 1.15 9.52 6.94
N SER A 279 1.89 10.46 6.37
CA SER A 279 1.54 11.12 5.11
C SER A 279 1.64 10.17 3.91
N MET A 280 2.55 9.19 3.92
CA MET A 280 2.59 8.13 2.90
C MET A 280 1.26 7.35 2.84
N LEU A 281 0.59 7.19 3.98
CA LEU A 281 -0.73 6.56 4.06
C LEU A 281 -1.87 7.45 3.54
N SER A 282 -1.62 8.73 3.23
CA SER A 282 -2.69 9.62 2.77
C SER A 282 -3.25 9.25 1.39
N VAL A 283 -2.47 8.50 0.61
CA VAL A 283 -2.88 7.91 -0.67
C VAL A 283 -3.22 6.42 -0.54
N ALA A 284 -3.23 5.86 0.67
CA ALA A 284 -3.47 4.42 0.88
C ALA A 284 -4.84 3.98 0.37
N GLY A 285 -5.89 4.82 0.47
CA GLY A 285 -7.24 4.44 0.05
C GLY A 285 -7.35 4.21 -1.47
N ILE A 286 -6.74 5.09 -2.27
CA ILE A 286 -6.70 4.89 -3.73
C ILE A 286 -5.76 3.75 -4.10
N ILE A 287 -4.67 3.59 -3.36
CA ILE A 287 -3.75 2.45 -3.49
C ILE A 287 -4.55 1.13 -3.30
N VAL A 288 -5.20 0.91 -2.15
CA VAL A 288 -5.99 -0.31 -1.91
C VAL A 288 -7.00 -0.60 -3.03
N ALA A 289 -7.65 0.43 -3.57
CA ALA A 289 -8.60 0.28 -4.67
C ALA A 289 -7.95 -0.17 -5.99
N LEU A 290 -6.70 0.25 -6.25
CA LEU A 290 -5.90 -0.19 -7.39
C LEU A 290 -5.33 -1.60 -7.19
N ASP A 291 -5.05 -2.01 -5.95
CA ASP A 291 -4.61 -3.37 -5.61
C ASP A 291 -5.74 -4.38 -5.82
N ALA A 292 -6.92 -4.08 -5.25
CA ALA A 292 -8.09 -4.94 -5.38
C ALA A 292 -8.59 -5.07 -6.83
N PHE A 293 -8.10 -4.23 -7.76
CA PHE A 293 -8.39 -4.37 -9.17
C PHE A 293 -7.78 -5.62 -9.77
N GLY A 294 -6.54 -5.99 -9.39
CA GLY A 294 -5.82 -7.14 -9.96
C GLY A 294 -6.57 -8.47 -9.77
N PRO A 295 -6.81 -8.92 -8.53
CA PRO A 295 -7.49 -10.19 -8.26
C PRO A 295 -8.93 -10.25 -8.81
N VAL A 296 -9.60 -9.10 -8.91
CA VAL A 296 -10.94 -9.01 -9.52
C VAL A 296 -10.87 -9.25 -11.03
N THR A 297 -9.85 -8.71 -11.69
CA THR A 297 -9.65 -8.92 -13.14
C THR A 297 -9.15 -10.31 -13.47
N ASP A 298 -8.36 -10.91 -12.59
CA ASP A 298 -7.90 -12.30 -12.69
C ASP A 298 -9.08 -13.28 -12.63
N ASN A 299 -9.89 -13.19 -11.57
CA ASN A 299 -11.13 -13.97 -11.45
C ASN A 299 -12.09 -13.76 -12.64
N ALA A 300 -12.16 -12.54 -13.20
CA ALA A 300 -12.97 -12.29 -14.38
C ALA A 300 -12.44 -13.06 -15.61
N GLY A 301 -11.12 -13.17 -15.75
CA GLY A 301 -10.46 -14.01 -16.75
C GLY A 301 -10.77 -15.49 -16.54
N GLY A 302 -10.61 -16.00 -15.31
CA GLY A 302 -10.90 -17.39 -14.96
C GLY A 302 -12.36 -17.77 -15.23
N ILE A 303 -13.31 -16.93 -14.83
CA ILE A 303 -14.73 -17.12 -15.13
C ILE A 303 -15.00 -17.11 -16.64
N ALA A 304 -14.34 -16.23 -17.40
CA ALA A 304 -14.53 -16.15 -18.85
C ALA A 304 -14.09 -17.44 -19.56
N GLU A 305 -12.98 -18.03 -19.14
CA GLU A 305 -12.49 -19.30 -19.70
C GLU A 305 -13.36 -20.48 -19.25
N MET A 306 -13.70 -20.57 -17.96
CA MET A 306 -14.57 -21.62 -17.42
C MET A 306 -15.98 -21.62 -18.05
N ALA A 307 -16.50 -20.45 -18.40
CA ALA A 307 -17.78 -20.30 -19.10
C ALA A 307 -17.68 -20.44 -20.62
N ASN A 308 -16.48 -20.69 -21.16
CA ASN A 308 -16.20 -20.84 -22.59
C ASN A 308 -16.69 -19.65 -23.42
N LEU A 309 -16.45 -18.43 -22.91
CA LEU A 309 -16.81 -17.18 -23.58
C LEU A 309 -15.94 -16.93 -24.82
N PRO A 310 -16.33 -16.00 -25.72
CA PRO A 310 -15.53 -15.67 -26.89
C PRO A 310 -14.13 -15.17 -26.51
N LYS A 311 -13.12 -15.54 -27.33
CA LYS A 311 -11.70 -15.18 -27.12
C LYS A 311 -11.43 -13.67 -26.98
N GLU A 312 -12.32 -12.83 -27.50
CA GLU A 312 -12.26 -11.38 -27.37
C GLU A 312 -12.43 -10.92 -25.91
N VAL A 313 -13.25 -11.65 -25.13
CA VAL A 313 -13.44 -11.42 -23.69
C VAL A 313 -12.14 -11.76 -22.95
N ARG A 314 -11.57 -12.95 -23.19
CA ARG A 314 -10.29 -13.37 -22.55
C ARG A 314 -9.15 -12.41 -22.89
N LYS A 315 -9.01 -11.99 -24.16
CA LYS A 315 -8.01 -11.00 -24.56
C LYS A 315 -8.15 -9.67 -23.81
N THR A 316 -9.37 -9.28 -23.47
CA THR A 316 -9.63 -8.06 -22.71
C THR A 316 -9.29 -8.26 -21.24
N THR A 317 -9.67 -9.39 -20.63
CA THR A 317 -9.34 -9.70 -19.23
C THR A 317 -7.83 -9.90 -19.03
N ASP A 318 -7.13 -10.57 -19.95
CA ASP A 318 -5.66 -10.74 -19.88
C ASP A 318 -4.93 -9.38 -19.91
N ALA A 319 -5.45 -8.42 -20.68
CA ALA A 319 -4.88 -7.08 -20.73
C ALA A 319 -5.14 -6.28 -19.43
N LEU A 320 -6.25 -6.56 -18.74
CA LEU A 320 -6.58 -5.96 -17.45
C LEU A 320 -5.75 -6.61 -16.33
N ASP A 321 -5.63 -7.94 -16.35
CA ASP A 321 -4.85 -8.72 -15.40
C ASP A 321 -3.34 -8.41 -15.48
N ALA A 322 -2.77 -8.28 -16.68
CA ALA A 322 -1.37 -7.85 -16.83
C ALA A 322 -1.10 -6.47 -16.19
N VAL A 323 -2.12 -5.61 -16.18
CA VAL A 323 -2.07 -4.30 -15.49
C VAL A 323 -2.24 -4.49 -13.98
N GLY A 324 -3.15 -5.36 -13.54
CA GLY A 324 -3.30 -5.84 -12.17
C GLY A 324 -1.99 -6.31 -11.55
N ASN A 325 -1.29 -7.22 -12.21
CA ASN A 325 0.02 -7.71 -11.76
C ASN A 325 1.08 -6.60 -11.56
N THR A 326 1.02 -5.54 -12.38
CA THR A 326 1.89 -4.37 -12.22
C THR A 326 1.48 -3.54 -11.01
N THR A 327 0.18 -3.31 -10.81
CA THR A 327 -0.35 -2.59 -9.64
C THR A 327 -0.07 -3.34 -8.35
N ASP A 328 -0.33 -4.63 -8.29
CA ASP A 328 -0.11 -5.44 -7.11
C ASP A 328 1.35 -5.36 -6.67
N SER A 329 2.29 -5.44 -7.62
CA SER A 329 3.72 -5.29 -7.31
C SER A 329 4.10 -3.89 -6.82
N VAL A 330 3.57 -2.84 -7.48
CA VAL A 330 3.74 -1.42 -7.07
C VAL A 330 3.29 -1.21 -5.64
N LEU A 331 2.13 -1.76 -5.31
CA LEU A 331 1.50 -1.57 -4.02
C LEU A 331 2.09 -2.45 -2.93
N TRP A 332 2.49 -3.67 -3.25
CA TRP A 332 3.20 -4.55 -2.34
C TRP A 332 4.53 -3.94 -1.89
N CYS A 333 5.24 -3.28 -2.82
CA CYS A 333 6.45 -2.51 -2.53
C CYS A 333 6.14 -1.31 -1.62
N CYS A 334 5.11 -0.51 -1.94
CA CYS A 334 4.69 0.62 -1.10
C CYS A 334 4.27 0.18 0.31
N SER A 335 3.38 -0.79 0.45
CA SER A 335 2.85 -1.24 1.75
C SER A 335 3.95 -1.80 2.66
N ARG A 336 4.89 -2.59 2.11
CA ARG A 336 5.96 -3.21 2.91
C ARG A 336 7.12 -2.28 3.23
N LEU A 337 7.44 -1.32 2.35
CA LEU A 337 8.49 -0.35 2.63
C LEU A 337 8.04 0.69 3.66
N ILE A 338 6.74 1.02 3.70
CA ILE A 338 6.16 1.94 4.70
C ILE A 338 6.19 1.32 6.11
N LEU A 339 6.04 0.00 6.24
CA LEU A 339 5.99 -0.73 7.53
C LEU A 339 7.34 -1.11 8.15
N LYS A 340 8.42 -1.17 7.36
CA LYS A 340 9.75 -1.63 7.82
C LYS A 340 10.68 -0.50 8.26
N ILE A 341 10.17 0.73 8.33
CA ILE A 341 10.82 1.94 8.87
C ILE A 341 10.23 2.21 10.25
#